data_AF-A0A9W8D8H1-F1
#
_entry.id   AF-A0A9W8D8H1-F1
#
_cell.length_a   1.000
_cell.length_b   1.000
_cell.length_c   1.000
_cell.angle_alpha   90.00
_cell.angle_beta   90.00
_cell.angle_gamma   90.00
#
_symmetry.space_group_name_H-M   'P 1'
#
loop_
_entity.id
_entity.type
_entity.pdbx_description
1 polymer ?
#
loop_
_entity_poly.entity_id
_entity_poly.type
_entity_poly.pdbx_seq_one_letter_code
_entity_poly.pdbx_strand_id
1 'polypeptide(L)'
;MLGVRSESVAFRRSKRQGLTMSVTERYMRNDIPCGLHGCRTCTMNAELARKGVPLLDVTLGQILVPDASAVSRFIALFEQEDELKNLVFCQTVIDALDRRNRTRTMRNVRKIAADPARSSVVFANEVFAQTRVHGKSADVDRDTRAVVRAAEWYRQHLEAQNKAQRVVILTQR
;
A
#
# COMPACT_ATOMS: atom_id res chain seq x y z
N MET A 1 -7.72 12.85 18.58
CA MET A 1 -6.59 11.90 18.47
C MET A 1 -5.46 12.60 17.74
N LEU A 2 -4.41 13.00 18.47
CA LEU A 2 -3.27 13.72 17.90
C LEU A 2 -2.38 12.71 17.15
N GLY A 3 -2.33 12.84 15.82
CA GLY A 3 -1.42 12.06 14.99
C GLY A 3 0.02 12.43 15.28
N VAL A 4 0.92 11.44 15.27
CA VAL A 4 2.36 11.70 15.40
C VAL A 4 2.79 12.53 14.17
N ARG A 5 3.47 13.66 14.42
CA ARG A 5 3.98 14.57 13.38
C ARG A 5 5.39 14.15 12.98
N SER A 6 5.64 14.07 11.68
CA SER A 6 7.00 13.94 11.15
C SER A 6 7.28 15.02 10.12
N GLU A 7 8.49 15.54 10.12
CA GLU A 7 8.95 16.57 9.20
C GLU A 7 10.01 15.98 8.28
N SER A 8 9.93 16.28 6.99
CA SER A 8 11.00 15.98 6.04
C SER A 8 11.42 17.24 5.32
N VAL A 9 12.72 17.51 5.37
CA VAL A 9 13.36 18.61 4.64
C VAL A 9 14.00 18.05 3.38
N ALA A 10 13.66 18.62 2.22
CA ALA A 10 14.26 18.29 0.94
C ALA A 10 14.85 19.56 0.30
N PHE A 11 15.99 19.41 -0.34
CA PHE A 11 16.65 20.50 -1.07
C PHE A 11 16.50 20.25 -2.56
N ARG A 12 15.98 21.23 -3.30
CA ARG A 12 15.78 21.15 -4.75
C ARG A 12 16.59 22.23 -5.42
N ARG A 13 17.46 21.84 -6.36
CA ARG A 13 18.21 22.79 -7.18
C ARG A 13 17.43 23.08 -8.45
N SER A 14 17.13 24.35 -8.67
CA SER A 14 16.48 24.86 -9.88
C SER A 14 17.42 25.78 -10.64
N LYS A 15 17.47 25.66 -11.97
CA LYS A 15 18.26 26.56 -12.82
C LYS A 15 17.81 28.03 -12.69
N ARG A 16 16.56 28.28 -12.30
CA ARG A 16 15.93 29.61 -12.23
C ARG A 16 15.97 30.25 -10.84
N GLN A 17 15.86 29.45 -9.78
CA GLN A 17 15.68 29.92 -8.40
C GLN A 17 16.82 29.52 -7.46
N GLY A 18 17.88 28.89 -7.95
CA GLY A 18 19.01 28.44 -7.12
C GLY A 18 18.67 27.21 -6.29
N LEU A 19 19.07 27.21 -5.01
CA LEU A 19 18.79 26.13 -4.05
C LEU A 19 17.54 26.48 -3.23
N THR A 20 16.49 25.68 -3.37
CA THR A 20 15.23 25.86 -2.62
C THR A 20 15.11 24.77 -1.57
N MET A 21 14.82 25.16 -0.32
CA MET A 21 14.50 24.24 0.76
C MET A 21 12.98 24.06 0.83
N SER A 22 12.50 22.83 0.72
CA SER A 22 11.09 22.47 0.90
C SER A 22 10.93 21.64 2.17
N VAL A 23 10.08 22.10 3.09
CA VAL A 23 9.71 21.38 4.31
C VAL A 23 8.32 20.81 4.11
N THR A 24 8.17 19.50 4.32
CA THR A 24 6.88 18.82 4.26
C THR A 24 6.55 18.20 5.60
N GLU A 25 5.43 18.63 6.18
CA GLU A 25 4.82 18.00 7.34
C GLU A 25 4.00 16.77 6.90
N ARG A 26 4.19 15.64 7.57
CA ARG A 26 3.36 14.45 7.38
C ARG A 26 2.74 14.03 8.70
N TYR A 27 1.41 13.90 8.66
CA TYR A 27 0.59 13.47 9.76
C TYR A 27 0.39 11.95 9.69
N MET A 28 0.76 11.26 10.76
CA MET A 28 0.52 9.82 10.88
C MET A 28 -0.84 9.56 11.53
N ARG A 29 -1.51 8.54 11.02
CA ARG A 29 -2.84 8.07 11.43
C ARG A 29 -2.75 6.68 12.03
N ASN A 30 -3.65 6.38 12.95
CA ASN A 30 -3.79 5.04 13.58
C ASN A 30 -5.12 4.38 13.21
N ASP A 31 -6.00 5.09 12.51
CA ASP A 31 -7.35 4.70 12.13
C ASP A 31 -7.43 4.24 10.66
N ILE A 32 -6.34 3.71 10.11
CA ILE A 32 -6.30 3.23 8.73
C ILE A 32 -6.98 1.85 8.64
N PRO A 33 -8.01 1.68 7.80
CA PRO A 33 -8.67 0.39 7.60
C PRO A 33 -7.73 -0.62 6.96
N CYS A 34 -7.73 -1.87 7.46
CA CYS A 34 -6.94 -2.94 6.86
C CYS A 34 -7.56 -3.50 5.56
N GLY A 35 -8.82 -3.15 5.26
CA GLY A 35 -9.52 -3.61 4.06
C GLY A 35 -9.94 -5.08 4.10
N LEU A 36 -9.81 -5.77 5.24
CA LEU A 36 -10.22 -7.16 5.40
C LEU A 36 -11.72 -7.30 5.71
N HIS A 37 -12.39 -8.22 5.03
CA HIS A 37 -13.77 -8.57 5.32
C HIS A 37 -13.90 -9.22 6.72
N GLY A 38 -14.84 -8.72 7.53
CA GLY A 38 -15.06 -9.19 8.90
C GLY A 38 -13.87 -8.95 9.84
N CYS A 39 -13.12 -7.86 9.65
CA CYS A 39 -12.13 -7.40 10.63
C CYS A 39 -12.84 -6.86 11.88
N ARG A 40 -12.43 -7.33 13.08
CA ARG A 40 -13.03 -6.88 14.36
C ARG A 40 -12.31 -5.68 14.97
N THR A 41 -11.07 -5.42 14.55
CA THR A 41 -10.22 -4.35 15.13
C THR A 41 -10.37 -3.03 14.38
N CYS A 42 -10.53 -3.06 13.06
CA CYS A 42 -10.62 -1.85 12.23
C CYS A 42 -12.07 -1.40 12.09
N THR A 43 -12.44 -0.32 12.79
CA THR A 43 -13.79 0.26 12.78
C THR A 43 -14.24 0.73 11.39
N MET A 44 -13.32 1.28 10.59
CA MET A 44 -13.63 1.83 9.27
C MET A 44 -13.88 0.78 8.19
N ASN A 45 -13.54 -0.51 8.41
CA ASN A 45 -13.76 -1.54 7.39
C ASN A 45 -15.25 -1.76 7.11
N ALA A 46 -16.11 -1.71 8.13
CA ALA A 46 -17.55 -1.85 7.96
C ALA A 46 -18.13 -0.69 7.14
N GLU A 47 -17.56 0.51 7.26
CA GLU A 47 -17.98 1.67 6.46
C GLU A 47 -17.54 1.52 5.00
N LEU A 48 -16.33 1.04 4.74
CA LEU A 48 -15.87 0.73 3.38
C LEU A 48 -16.76 -0.31 2.70
N ALA A 49 -17.13 -1.39 3.41
CA ALA A 49 -18.07 -2.39 2.91
C ALA A 49 -19.42 -1.76 2.51
N ARG A 50 -19.99 -0.90 3.38
CA ARG A 50 -21.25 -0.20 3.10
C ARG A 50 -21.16 0.74 1.90
N LYS A 51 -19.98 1.31 1.64
CA LYS A 51 -19.71 2.17 0.47
C LYS A 51 -19.46 1.36 -0.81
N GLY A 52 -19.53 0.03 -0.76
CA GLY A 52 -19.28 -0.84 -1.91
C GLY A 52 -17.81 -0.89 -2.32
N VAL A 53 -16.89 -0.50 -1.43
CA VAL A 53 -15.45 -0.63 -1.68
C VAL A 53 -15.08 -2.11 -1.56
N PRO A 54 -14.39 -2.70 -2.56
CA PRO A 54 -13.92 -4.08 -2.47
C PRO A 54 -13.07 -4.29 -1.22
N LEU A 55 -13.27 -5.43 -0.56
CA LEU A 55 -12.51 -5.85 0.62
C LEU A 55 -11.79 -7.17 0.32
N LEU A 56 -10.71 -7.43 1.05
CA LEU A 56 -9.99 -8.69 1.00
C LEU A 56 -10.89 -9.81 1.54
N ASP A 57 -10.92 -10.91 0.79
CA ASP A 57 -11.68 -12.10 1.14
C ASP A 57 -10.85 -13.03 2.01
N VAL A 58 -11.39 -13.43 3.16
CA VAL A 58 -10.73 -14.38 4.06
C VAL A 58 -10.71 -15.81 3.51
N THR A 59 -11.64 -16.16 2.63
CA THR A 59 -11.84 -17.53 2.14
C THR A 59 -10.76 -18.00 1.17
N LEU A 60 -10.12 -17.07 0.45
CA LEU A 60 -9.09 -17.39 -0.55
C LEU A 60 -7.75 -17.82 0.07
N GLY A 61 -7.61 -17.82 1.41
CA GLY A 61 -6.48 -18.40 2.14
C GLY A 61 -5.11 -17.69 1.98
N GLN A 62 -4.97 -16.78 1.02
CA GLN A 62 -3.76 -16.00 0.79
C GLN A 62 -4.06 -14.53 0.49
N ILE A 63 -3.10 -13.67 0.87
CA ILE A 63 -3.06 -12.24 0.56
C ILE A 63 -1.76 -11.98 -0.21
N LEU A 64 -1.88 -11.34 -1.36
CA LEU A 64 -0.77 -11.05 -2.25
C LEU A 64 -0.37 -9.58 -2.12
N VAL A 65 0.88 -9.30 -1.78
CA VAL A 65 1.42 -7.95 -1.61
C VAL A 65 2.49 -7.71 -2.67
N PRO A 66 2.13 -7.15 -3.85
CA PRO A 66 3.10 -6.93 -4.90
C PRO A 66 3.96 -5.69 -4.63
N ASP A 67 5.24 -5.77 -4.98
CA ASP A 67 6.17 -4.65 -4.92
C ASP A 67 6.09 -3.75 -6.18
N ALA A 68 6.78 -2.62 -6.16
CA ALA A 68 6.76 -1.69 -7.28
C ALA A 68 7.41 -2.26 -8.56
N SER A 69 8.39 -3.15 -8.42
CA SER A 69 9.04 -3.77 -9.59
C SER A 69 8.11 -4.76 -10.29
N ALA A 70 7.46 -5.65 -9.53
CA ALA A 70 6.50 -6.62 -10.05
C ALA A 70 5.31 -5.94 -10.72
N VAL A 71 4.72 -4.93 -10.06
CA VAL A 71 3.60 -4.18 -10.66
C VAL A 71 4.04 -3.44 -11.92
N SER A 72 5.21 -2.79 -11.90
CA SER A 72 5.68 -2.03 -13.07
C SER A 72 5.99 -2.91 -14.27
N ARG A 73 6.51 -4.12 -14.06
CA ARG A 73 6.92 -5.02 -15.15
C ARG A 73 5.78 -5.91 -15.65
N PHE A 74 4.95 -6.40 -14.74
CA PHE A 74 3.98 -7.44 -15.02
C PHE A 74 2.53 -6.99 -14.86
N ILE A 75 2.24 -5.69 -15.01
CA ILE A 75 0.86 -5.16 -14.88
C ILE A 75 -0.17 -5.92 -15.72
N ALA A 76 0.21 -6.39 -16.90
CA ALA A 76 -0.66 -7.17 -17.78
C ALA A 76 -1.12 -8.50 -17.13
N LEU A 77 -0.28 -9.14 -16.31
CA LEU A 77 -0.66 -10.33 -15.55
C LEU A 77 -1.65 -9.98 -14.45
N PHE A 78 -1.45 -8.85 -13.76
CA PHE A 78 -2.41 -8.36 -12.76
C PHE A 78 -3.76 -7.94 -13.37
N GLU A 79 -3.80 -7.64 -14.67
CA GLU A 79 -5.04 -7.33 -15.39
C GLU A 79 -5.85 -8.58 -15.79
N GLN A 80 -5.27 -9.79 -15.77
CA GLN A 80 -6.02 -11.02 -16.12
C GLN A 80 -6.96 -11.43 -14.99
N GLU A 81 -8.27 -11.51 -15.27
CA GLU A 81 -9.37 -11.58 -14.29
C GLU A 81 -9.39 -12.82 -13.39
N ASP A 82 -8.92 -13.96 -13.89
CA ASP A 82 -9.12 -15.24 -13.22
C ASP A 82 -8.00 -15.67 -12.27
N GLU A 83 -6.79 -15.10 -12.40
CA GLU A 83 -5.60 -15.69 -11.74
C GLU A 83 -5.21 -15.00 -10.43
N LEU A 84 -5.39 -13.68 -10.32
CA LEU A 84 -4.89 -12.90 -9.19
C LEU A 84 -6.01 -12.17 -8.47
N LYS A 85 -6.26 -12.58 -7.22
CA LYS A 85 -7.25 -12.00 -6.29
C LYS A 85 -6.57 -11.73 -4.94
N ASN A 86 -7.23 -10.99 -4.05
CA ASN A 86 -6.71 -10.62 -2.74
C ASN A 86 -5.38 -9.85 -2.79
N LEU A 87 -5.29 -8.87 -3.68
CA LEU A 87 -4.11 -8.03 -3.80
C LEU A 87 -4.18 -6.85 -2.82
N VAL A 88 -3.07 -6.59 -2.13
CA VAL A 88 -2.86 -5.40 -1.30
C VAL A 88 -1.82 -4.51 -1.97
N PHE A 89 -2.29 -3.48 -2.66
CA PHE A 89 -1.42 -2.47 -3.25
C PHE A 89 -1.05 -1.43 -2.18
N CYS A 90 0.22 -1.43 -1.76
CA CYS A 90 0.71 -0.43 -0.82
C CYS A 90 0.76 0.97 -1.47
N GLN A 91 0.45 2.01 -0.72
CA GLN A 91 0.63 3.40 -1.16
C GLN A 91 2.06 3.68 -1.64
N THR A 92 3.07 3.11 -0.97
CA THR A 92 4.48 3.21 -1.41
C THR A 92 4.68 2.74 -2.85
N VAL A 93 3.96 1.71 -3.29
CA VAL A 93 4.05 1.19 -4.67
C VAL A 93 3.48 2.20 -5.67
N ILE A 94 2.35 2.83 -5.33
CA ILE A 94 1.75 3.88 -6.15
C ILE A 94 2.69 5.09 -6.23
N ASP A 95 3.29 5.52 -5.13
CA ASP A 95 4.25 6.63 -5.07
C ASP A 95 5.55 6.31 -5.83
N ALA A 96 6.00 5.06 -5.83
CA ALA A 96 7.14 4.60 -6.63
C ALA A 96 6.84 4.60 -8.14
N LEU A 97 5.62 4.22 -8.54
CA LEU A 97 5.17 4.31 -9.92
C LEU A 97 5.06 5.77 -10.39
N ASP A 98 4.57 6.66 -9.52
CA ASP A 98 4.46 8.09 -9.80
C ASP A 98 5.84 8.74 -10.02
N ARG A 99 6.81 8.47 -9.15
CA ARG A 99 8.21 8.91 -9.32
C ARG A 99 8.83 8.46 -10.64
N ARG A 100 8.36 7.36 -11.21
CA ARG A 100 8.81 6.79 -12.49
C ARG A 100 7.92 7.20 -13.69
N ASN A 101 6.97 8.13 -13.50
CA ASN A 101 6.00 8.57 -14.51
C ASN A 101 5.17 7.42 -15.13
N ARG A 102 4.85 6.38 -14.34
CA ARG A 102 4.07 5.21 -14.79
C ARG A 102 2.56 5.42 -14.61
N THR A 103 2.03 6.54 -15.09
CA THR A 103 0.63 6.97 -14.89
C THR A 103 -0.38 5.94 -15.39
N ARG A 104 -0.10 5.26 -16.51
CA ARG A 104 -0.96 4.18 -17.03
C ARG A 104 -1.05 3.01 -16.05
N THR A 105 0.09 2.54 -15.54
CA THR A 105 0.14 1.46 -14.55
C THR A 105 -0.62 1.83 -13.28
N MET A 106 -0.48 3.06 -12.79
CA MET A 106 -1.23 3.53 -11.61
C MET A 106 -2.74 3.55 -11.86
N ARG A 107 -3.19 3.96 -13.05
CA ARG A 107 -4.61 3.89 -13.44
C ARG A 107 -5.11 2.45 -13.42
N ASN A 108 -4.31 1.51 -13.93
CA ASN A 108 -4.66 0.10 -13.97
C ASN A 108 -4.73 -0.51 -12.56
N VAL A 109 -3.78 -0.20 -11.68
CA VAL A 109 -3.83 -0.60 -10.26
C VAL A 109 -5.12 -0.12 -9.60
N ARG A 110 -5.51 1.14 -9.83
CA ARG A 110 -6.78 1.68 -9.29
C ARG A 110 -8.00 0.97 -9.86
N LYS A 111 -7.98 0.57 -11.14
CA LYS A 111 -9.07 -0.23 -11.74
C LYS A 111 -9.16 -1.61 -11.09
N ILE A 112 -8.03 -2.30 -10.93
CA ILE A 112 -7.97 -3.63 -10.29
C ILE A 112 -8.49 -3.55 -8.84
N ALA A 113 -8.11 -2.52 -8.08
CA ALA A 113 -8.58 -2.34 -6.72
C ALA A 113 -10.04 -1.88 -6.61
N ALA A 114 -10.62 -1.33 -7.69
CA ALA A 114 -12.03 -0.94 -7.74
C ALA A 114 -12.95 -2.09 -8.16
N ASP A 115 -12.40 -3.15 -8.73
CA ASP A 115 -13.14 -4.32 -9.19
C ASP A 115 -13.51 -5.24 -7.99
N PRO A 116 -14.82 -5.42 -7.69
CA PRO A 116 -15.27 -6.30 -6.61
C PRO A 116 -14.85 -7.75 -6.79
N ALA A 117 -14.74 -8.25 -8.02
CA ALA A 117 -14.39 -9.64 -8.30
C ALA A 117 -12.95 -9.99 -7.88
N ARG A 118 -12.09 -8.96 -7.77
CA ARG A 118 -10.68 -9.10 -7.38
C ARG A 118 -10.46 -9.15 -5.88
N SER A 119 -11.41 -8.68 -5.08
CA SER A 119 -11.26 -8.55 -3.63
C SER A 119 -9.93 -7.87 -3.26
N SER A 120 -9.58 -6.80 -3.98
CA SER A 120 -8.26 -6.16 -3.89
C SER A 120 -8.38 -4.75 -3.32
N VAL A 121 -7.36 -4.30 -2.57
CA VAL A 121 -7.41 -3.04 -1.82
C VAL A 121 -6.15 -2.22 -2.00
N VAL A 122 -6.29 -0.90 -1.86
CA VAL A 122 -5.15 0.01 -1.71
C VAL A 122 -4.96 0.31 -0.22
N PHE A 123 -3.76 0.01 0.29
CA PHE A 123 -3.42 0.19 1.69
C PHE A 123 -2.52 1.40 1.91
N ALA A 124 -2.97 2.34 2.74
CA ALA A 124 -2.31 3.62 2.99
C ALA A 124 -1.14 3.50 3.98
N ASN A 125 -0.14 2.69 3.64
CA ASN A 125 0.97 2.33 4.54
C ASN A 125 1.91 3.50 4.88
N GLU A 126 1.93 4.56 4.08
CA GLU A 126 2.79 5.74 4.30
C GLU A 126 2.22 6.74 5.29
N VAL A 127 0.91 6.74 5.50
CA VAL A 127 0.24 7.57 6.51
C VAL A 127 -0.06 6.79 7.76
N PHE A 128 0.03 5.45 7.73
CA PHE A 128 -0.25 4.60 8.87
C PHE A 128 0.97 4.47 9.79
N ALA A 129 0.83 4.86 11.05
CA ALA A 129 1.95 4.95 11.98
C ALA A 129 2.67 3.60 12.21
N GLN A 130 1.92 2.47 12.20
CA GLN A 130 2.49 1.16 12.50
C GLN A 130 3.33 0.58 11.34
N THR A 131 3.05 0.99 10.10
CA THR A 131 3.72 0.46 8.89
C THR A 131 4.69 1.43 8.24
N ARG A 132 4.72 2.68 8.70
CA ARG A 132 5.63 3.71 8.20
C ARG A 132 7.08 3.27 8.36
N VAL A 133 7.85 3.36 7.27
CA VAL A 133 9.30 3.16 7.31
C VAL A 133 10.01 4.50 7.16
N HIS A 134 10.82 4.84 8.17
CA HIS A 134 11.70 6.01 8.16
C HIS A 134 13.04 5.66 7.51
N GLY A 135 13.69 6.63 6.86
CA GLY A 135 15.07 6.49 6.40
C GLY A 135 15.38 7.20 5.09
N LYS A 136 16.67 7.52 4.89
CA LYS A 136 17.27 8.14 3.70
C LYS A 136 18.10 7.13 2.88
N SER A 137 17.73 5.84 2.88
CA SER A 137 18.37 4.89 1.96
C SER A 137 17.98 5.22 0.51
N ALA A 138 18.64 4.60 -0.46
CA ALA A 138 18.17 4.65 -1.85
C ALA A 138 16.66 4.33 -1.90
N ASP A 139 15.96 5.05 -2.76
CA ASP A 139 14.50 5.02 -2.89
C ASP A 139 13.95 3.60 -3.01
N VAL A 140 14.64 2.75 -3.80
CA VAL A 140 14.26 1.35 -4.03
C VAL A 140 14.34 0.51 -2.76
N ASP A 141 15.46 0.56 -2.04
CA ASP A 141 15.65 -0.23 -0.81
C ASP A 141 14.63 0.16 0.26
N ARG A 142 14.31 1.46 0.32
CA ARG A 142 13.32 2.00 1.24
C ARG A 142 11.93 1.49 0.90
N ASP A 143 11.56 1.49 -0.38
CA ASP A 143 10.24 1.03 -0.83
C ASP A 143 10.06 -0.47 -0.58
N THR A 144 11.08 -1.28 -0.85
CA THR A 144 11.06 -2.72 -0.54
C THR A 144 10.85 -2.96 0.95
N ARG A 145 11.57 -2.24 1.83
CA ARG A 145 11.35 -2.32 3.28
C ARG A 145 9.95 -1.90 3.69
N ALA A 146 9.37 -0.88 3.06
CA ALA A 146 8.01 -0.44 3.35
C ALA A 146 6.96 -1.48 2.97
N VAL A 147 7.15 -2.18 1.84
CA VAL A 147 6.28 -3.31 1.43
C VAL A 147 6.43 -4.50 2.38
N VAL A 148 7.67 -4.87 2.74
CA VAL A 148 7.94 -5.94 3.72
C VAL A 148 7.31 -5.61 5.08
N ARG A 149 7.43 -4.36 5.55
CA ARG A 149 6.84 -3.91 6.81
C ARG A 149 5.30 -3.96 6.78
N ALA A 150 4.70 -3.59 5.66
CA ALA A 150 3.25 -3.70 5.48
C ALA A 150 2.81 -5.18 5.49
N ALA A 151 3.50 -6.07 4.78
CA ALA A 151 3.21 -7.49 4.76
C ALA A 151 3.35 -8.13 6.15
N GLU A 152 4.41 -7.77 6.90
CA GLU A 152 4.60 -8.22 8.27
C GLU A 152 3.46 -7.76 9.17
N TRP A 153 3.02 -6.50 9.04
CA TRP A 153 1.88 -5.99 9.80
C TRP A 153 0.60 -6.76 9.47
N TYR A 154 0.32 -7.05 8.19
CA TYR A 154 -0.83 -7.87 7.82
C TYR A 154 -0.77 -9.27 8.44
N ARG A 155 0.41 -9.91 8.44
CA ARG A 155 0.59 -11.21 9.08
C ARG A 155 0.26 -11.15 10.58
N GLN A 156 0.83 -10.19 11.30
CA GLN A 156 0.59 -9.99 12.74
C GLN A 156 -0.89 -9.64 13.02
N HIS A 157 -1.51 -8.82 12.16
CA HIS A 157 -2.90 -8.41 12.30
C HIS A 157 -3.88 -9.58 12.07
N LEU A 158 -3.58 -10.47 11.12
CA LEU A 158 -4.36 -11.69 10.86
C LEU A 158 -4.22 -12.71 11.98
N GLU A 159 -3.01 -12.91 12.51
CA GLU A 159 -2.73 -13.77 13.66
C GLU A 159 -3.52 -13.30 14.89
N ALA A 160 -3.52 -11.99 15.18
CA ALA A 160 -4.31 -11.41 16.27
C ALA A 160 -5.83 -11.61 16.11
N GLN A 161 -6.31 -11.94 14.91
CA GLN A 161 -7.73 -12.21 14.62
C GLN A 161 -8.03 -13.70 14.45
N ASN A 162 -7.07 -14.59 14.73
CA ASN A 162 -7.18 -16.02 14.50
C ASN A 162 -7.58 -16.38 13.05
N LYS A 163 -7.08 -15.62 12.07
CA LYS A 163 -7.32 -15.87 10.64
C LYS A 163 -6.10 -16.54 10.01
N ALA A 164 -6.28 -17.76 9.52
CA ALA A 164 -5.22 -18.58 8.92
C ALA A 164 -4.94 -18.20 7.46
N GLN A 165 -4.61 -16.94 7.19
CA GLN A 165 -4.25 -16.49 5.84
C GLN A 165 -2.74 -16.33 5.68
N ARG A 166 -2.21 -16.78 4.54
CA ARG A 166 -0.80 -16.61 4.18
C ARG A 166 -0.58 -15.26 3.50
N VAL A 167 0.36 -14.46 4.00
CA VAL A 167 0.78 -13.22 3.33
C VAL A 167 1.98 -13.52 2.45
N VAL A 168 1.87 -13.26 1.15
CA VAL A 168 2.91 -13.54 0.14
C VAL A 168 3.31 -12.24 -0.55
N ILE A 169 4.61 -11.95 -0.56
CA ILE A 169 5.15 -10.78 -1.27
C ILE A 169 5.50 -11.20 -2.69
N LEU A 170 4.99 -10.47 -3.68
CA LEU A 170 5.36 -10.67 -5.08
C LEU A 170 6.46 -9.64 -5.42
N THR A 171 7.67 -10.12 -5.62
CA THR A 171 8.84 -9.30 -5.97
C THR A 171 9.53 -9.84 -7.20
N GLN A 172 10.09 -8.95 -8.00
CA GLN A 172 11.02 -9.34 -9.06
C GLN A 172 12.46 -9.29 -8.51
N ARG A 173 13.23 -10.35 -8.70
CA ARG A 173 14.70 -10.33 -8.55
C ARG A 173 15.37 -9.81 -9.82
#